data_AF-A0A814P2E6-F1
#
_entry.id   AF-A0A814P2E6-F1
#
_cell.length_a   1.000
_cell.length_b   1.000
_cell.length_c   1.000
_cell.angle_alpha   90.00
_cell.angle_beta   90.00
_cell.angle_gamma   90.00
#
_symmetry.space_group_name_H-M   'P 1'
#
loop_
_entity.id
_entity.type
_entity.pdbx_description
1 polymer ?
#
loop_
_entity_poly.entity_id
_entity_poly.type
_entity_poly.pdbx_seq_one_letter_code
_entity_poly.pdbx_strand_id
1 'polypeptide(L)'
;MTDSTILTQARKARFEDLTSFAGHPSEDAERFLKSIKNITKATAESTNLELLEIVRGKLTQSAGIWFDNNETKFKKWSDFESAFRDRYFSTTITPKKFEQLKQRQQKPDESITTYCDETINLCREVDSTMADSTI
;
A
#
# COMPACT_ATOMS: atom_id res chain seq x y z
N MET A 1 34.51 -3.41 -12.11
CA MET A 1 34.25 -3.18 -10.67
C MET A 1 33.40 -1.92 -10.39
N THR A 2 33.14 -1.06 -11.38
CA THR A 2 32.41 0.22 -11.22
C THR A 2 30.88 0.06 -11.13
N ASP A 3 30.29 -0.87 -11.90
CA ASP A 3 28.83 -0.99 -12.01
C ASP A 3 28.14 -1.46 -10.72
N SER A 4 28.79 -2.34 -9.95
CA SER A 4 28.26 -2.81 -8.66
C SER A 4 28.16 -1.66 -7.63
N THR A 5 29.11 -0.72 -7.68
CA THR A 5 29.18 0.41 -6.74
C THR A 5 28.10 1.45 -7.05
N ILE A 6 27.91 1.79 -8.33
CA ILE A 6 26.87 2.73 -8.79
C ILE A 6 25.47 2.17 -8.48
N LEU A 7 25.25 0.88 -8.75
CA LEU A 7 23.99 0.21 -8.48
C LEU A 7 23.67 0.19 -6.98
N THR A 8 24.66 -0.05 -6.12
CA THR A 8 24.51 -0.02 -4.66
C THR A 8 24.18 1.38 -4.14
N GLN A 9 24.80 2.41 -4.70
CA GLN A 9 24.55 3.80 -4.32
C GLN A 9 23.15 4.28 -4.73
N ALA A 10 22.71 3.92 -5.95
CA ALA A 10 21.36 4.21 -6.43
C ALA A 10 20.27 3.49 -5.60
N ARG A 11 20.56 2.27 -5.09
CA ARG A 11 19.67 1.54 -4.18
C ARG A 11 19.53 2.26 -2.84
N LYS A 12 20.65 2.65 -2.23
CA LYS A 12 20.66 3.38 -0.96
C LYS A 12 19.84 4.68 -1.06
N ALA A 13 20.03 5.44 -2.14
CA ALA A 13 19.25 6.65 -2.39
C ALA A 13 17.73 6.37 -2.50
N ARG A 14 17.33 5.34 -3.24
CA ARG A 14 15.90 4.95 -3.34
C ARG A 14 15.32 4.48 -2.01
N PHE A 15 16.12 3.84 -1.16
CA PHE A 15 15.71 3.49 0.20
C PHE A 15 15.59 4.74 1.09
N GLU A 16 16.50 5.68 1.00
CA GLU A 16 16.41 6.95 1.73
C GLU A 16 15.15 7.73 1.32
N ASP A 17 14.84 7.79 0.02
CA ASP A 17 13.64 8.43 -0.54
C ASP A 17 12.32 7.72 -0.21
N LEU A 18 12.36 6.46 0.28
CA LEU A 18 11.15 5.75 0.65
C LEU A 18 10.47 6.45 1.84
N THR A 19 9.24 6.91 1.61
CA THR A 19 8.41 7.56 2.63
C THR A 19 8.12 6.60 3.78
N SER A 20 8.25 7.09 5.01
CA SER A 20 7.81 6.37 6.20
C SER A 20 6.30 6.15 6.19
N PHE A 21 5.84 5.10 6.89
CA PHE A 21 4.43 4.77 7.02
C PHE A 21 4.04 4.71 8.51
N ALA A 22 3.07 5.53 8.92
CA ALA A 22 2.62 5.63 10.32
C ALA A 22 1.41 4.73 10.63
N GLY A 23 0.69 4.27 9.60
CA GLY A 23 -0.55 3.52 9.72
C GLY A 23 -1.80 4.40 9.76
N HIS A 24 -1.69 5.65 9.34
CA HIS A 24 -2.80 6.60 9.32
C HIS A 24 -3.74 6.32 8.12
N PRO A 25 -5.08 6.45 8.28
CA PRO A 25 -6.05 6.20 7.21
C PRO A 25 -5.85 7.03 5.93
N SER A 26 -5.15 8.16 6.00
CA SER A 26 -4.84 8.99 4.82
C SER A 26 -3.60 8.52 4.04
N GLU A 27 -2.79 7.61 4.60
CA GLU A 27 -1.59 7.09 3.95
C GLU A 27 -1.96 5.96 2.99
N ASP A 28 -1.24 5.81 1.89
CA ASP A 28 -1.54 4.80 0.88
C ASP A 28 -0.72 3.53 1.13
N ALA A 29 -1.32 2.57 1.84
CA ALA A 29 -0.68 1.31 2.22
C ALA A 29 -0.24 0.48 0.99
N GLU A 30 -1.00 0.53 -0.10
CA GLU A 30 -0.66 -0.19 -1.33
C GLU A 30 0.54 0.45 -2.01
N ARG A 31 0.57 1.77 -2.13
CA ARG A 31 1.70 2.52 -2.68
C ARG A 31 2.96 2.27 -1.86
N PHE A 32 2.87 2.25 -0.53
CA PHE A 32 4.00 1.94 0.35
C PHE A 32 4.58 0.56 0.05
N LEU A 33 3.76 -0.50 0.03
CA LEU A 33 4.20 -1.86 -0.32
C LEU A 33 4.81 -1.93 -1.73
N LYS A 34 4.20 -1.25 -2.70
CA LYS A 34 4.70 -1.22 -4.08
C LYS A 34 6.07 -0.54 -4.16
N SER A 35 6.28 0.54 -3.41
CA SER A 35 7.58 1.21 -3.35
C SER A 35 8.66 0.29 -2.80
N ILE A 36 8.39 -0.43 -1.70
CA ILE A 36 9.33 -1.43 -1.17
C ILE A 36 9.63 -2.50 -2.22
N LYS A 37 8.60 -3.09 -2.84
CA LYS A 37 8.76 -4.10 -3.90
C LYS A 37 9.56 -3.61 -5.10
N ASN A 38 9.44 -2.34 -5.48
CA ASN A 38 10.18 -1.78 -6.61
C ASN A 38 11.66 -1.61 -6.28
N ILE A 39 11.99 -1.28 -5.03
CA ILE A 39 13.38 -1.20 -4.60
C ILE A 39 13.97 -2.62 -4.52
N THR A 40 13.17 -3.59 -4.06
CA THR A 40 13.64 -4.96 -3.79
C THR A 40 13.62 -5.87 -5.02
N LYS A 41 12.75 -5.62 -6.01
CA LYS A 41 12.86 -6.26 -7.33
C LYS A 41 14.13 -5.85 -8.09
N ALA A 42 14.68 -4.68 -7.80
CA ALA A 42 16.00 -4.28 -8.32
C ALA A 42 17.16 -5.01 -7.62
N THR A 43 16.87 -5.81 -6.59
CA THR A 43 17.82 -6.64 -5.84
C THR A 43 17.35 -8.10 -5.87
N ALA A 44 17.75 -8.84 -6.90
CA ALA A 44 17.53 -10.30 -6.98
C ALA A 44 18.16 -11.10 -5.80
N GLU A 45 18.92 -10.43 -4.93
CA GLU A 45 19.74 -11.02 -3.86
C GLU A 45 19.25 -10.70 -2.44
N SER A 46 18.20 -9.89 -2.26
CA SER A 46 17.74 -9.52 -0.91
C SER A 46 17.12 -10.70 -0.18
N THR A 47 17.66 -11.03 0.99
CA THR A 47 17.10 -12.07 1.86
C THR A 47 15.81 -11.59 2.54
N ASN A 48 14.92 -12.51 2.90
CA ASN A 48 13.68 -12.16 3.61
C ASN A 48 13.93 -11.35 4.90
N LEU A 49 15.04 -11.62 5.60
CA LEU A 49 15.40 -10.90 6.84
C LEU A 49 15.77 -9.45 6.55
N GLU A 50 16.61 -9.20 5.54
CA GLU A 50 16.96 -7.83 5.14
C GLU A 50 15.73 -7.03 4.73
N LEU A 51 14.78 -7.66 4.02
CA LEU A 51 13.52 -7.02 3.65
C LEU A 51 12.69 -6.59 4.87
N LEU A 52 12.63 -7.45 5.89
CA LEU A 52 11.91 -7.16 7.12
C LEU A 52 12.58 -6.03 7.92
N GLU A 53 13.91 -6.02 8.01
CA GLU A 53 14.68 -4.94 8.66
C GLU A 53 14.48 -3.59 7.95
N ILE A 54 14.55 -3.59 6.62
CA ILE A 54 14.32 -2.39 5.81
C ILE A 54 12.93 -1.82 6.06
N VAL A 55 11.91 -2.69 6.03
CA VAL A 55 10.54 -2.26 6.26
C VAL A 55 10.35 -1.74 7.67
N ARG A 56 10.90 -2.45 8.66
CA ARG A 56 10.87 -1.99 10.04
C ARG A 56 11.45 -0.58 10.17
N GLY A 57 12.57 -0.28 9.52
CA GLY A 57 13.16 1.07 9.51
C GLY A 57 12.28 2.17 8.88
N LYS A 58 11.22 1.81 8.16
CA LYS A 58 10.28 2.74 7.53
C LYS A 58 8.90 2.77 8.17
N LEU A 59 8.59 1.82 9.06
CA LEU A 59 7.38 1.86 9.85
C LEU A 59 7.58 2.78 11.06
N THR A 60 6.59 3.63 11.32
CA THR A 60 6.61 4.59 12.42
C THR A 60 5.30 4.52 13.20
N GLN A 61 5.29 5.11 14.40
CA GLN A 61 4.09 5.24 15.22
C GLN A 61 3.32 3.91 15.36
N SER A 62 2.01 3.92 15.06
CA SER A 62 1.14 2.76 15.22
C SER A 62 1.57 1.56 14.37
N ALA A 63 2.09 1.80 13.17
CA ALA A 63 2.56 0.74 12.29
C ALA A 63 3.86 0.11 12.76
N GLY A 64 4.78 0.91 13.32
CA GLY A 64 6.00 0.40 13.95
C GLY A 64 5.70 -0.48 15.16
N ILE A 65 4.83 0.01 16.07
CA ILE A 65 4.40 -0.75 17.26
C ILE A 65 3.70 -2.05 16.85
N TRP A 66 2.83 -2.00 15.85
CA TRP A 66 2.16 -3.20 15.33
C TRP A 66 3.16 -4.21 14.76
N PHE A 67 4.16 -3.75 14.01
CA PHE A 67 5.20 -4.63 13.48
C PHE A 67 5.97 -5.32 14.60
N ASP A 68 6.45 -4.57 15.59
CA ASP A 68 7.24 -5.09 16.71
C ASP A 68 6.47 -6.18 17.48
N ASN A 69 5.17 -5.94 17.73
CA ASN A 69 4.29 -6.90 18.40
C ASN A 69 4.04 -8.18 17.59
N ASN A 70 4.28 -8.17 16.29
CA ASN A 70 4.04 -9.29 15.38
C ASN A 70 5.31 -9.81 14.71
N GLU A 71 6.48 -9.26 15.03
CA GLU A 71 7.76 -9.52 14.36
C GLU A 71 8.09 -11.01 14.31
N THR A 72 7.85 -11.72 15.42
CA THR A 72 8.11 -13.16 15.52
C THR A 72 7.28 -14.01 14.54
N LYS A 73 6.16 -13.47 14.04
CA LYS A 73 5.27 -14.12 13.07
C LYS A 73 5.73 -13.96 11.62
N PHE A 74 6.64 -13.03 11.34
CA PHE A 74 7.12 -12.76 9.99
C PHE A 74 8.40 -13.56 9.71
N LYS A 75 8.28 -14.74 9.08
CA LYS A 75 9.45 -15.57 8.71
C LYS A 75 9.91 -15.34 7.28
N LYS A 76 8.99 -14.90 6.43
CA LYS A 76 9.23 -14.50 5.05
C LYS A 76 8.46 -13.22 4.73
N TRP A 77 8.90 -12.52 3.69
CA TRP A 77 8.26 -11.31 3.20
C TRP A 77 6.75 -11.45 2.98
N SER A 78 6.31 -12.60 2.47
CA SER A 78 4.88 -12.86 2.21
C SER A 78 4.02 -12.87 3.48
N ASP A 79 4.59 -13.24 4.64
CA ASP A 79 3.86 -13.27 5.91
C ASP A 79 3.55 -11.83 6.34
N PHE A 80 4.57 -10.97 6.30
CA PHE A 80 4.41 -9.54 6.55
C PHE A 80 3.45 -8.91 5.54
N GLU A 81 3.64 -9.15 4.24
CA GLU A 81 2.82 -8.54 3.18
C GLU A 81 1.33 -8.86 3.37
N SER A 82 1.01 -10.11 3.70
CA SER A 82 -0.37 -10.55 3.92
C SER A 82 -0.97 -9.88 5.16
N ALA A 83 -0.25 -9.87 6.27
CA ALA A 83 -0.70 -9.27 7.52
C ALA A 83 -0.83 -7.74 7.42
N PHE A 84 0.10 -7.08 6.72
CA PHE A 84 0.06 -5.63 6.48
C PHE A 84 -1.14 -5.24 5.64
N ARG A 85 -1.43 -6.02 4.58
CA ARG A 85 -2.61 -5.81 3.75
C ARG A 85 -3.89 -5.94 4.54
N ASP A 86 -4.07 -7.04 5.27
CA ASP A 86 -5.25 -7.28 6.09
C ASP A 86 -5.49 -6.12 7.08
N ARG A 87 -4.42 -5.64 7.71
CA ARG A 87 -4.49 -4.58 8.72
C ARG A 87 -4.75 -3.19 8.16
N TYR A 88 -4.12 -2.84 7.03
CA TYR A 88 -4.03 -1.46 6.55
C TYR A 88 -4.77 -1.19 5.24
N PHE A 89 -5.08 -2.19 4.42
CA PHE A 89 -5.77 -1.93 3.14
C PHE A 89 -7.21 -1.49 3.39
N SER A 90 -7.95 -2.17 4.27
CA SER A 90 -9.32 -1.78 4.64
C SER A 90 -9.38 -0.41 5.32
N THR A 91 -8.37 -0.05 6.11
CA THR A 91 -8.37 1.22 6.87
C THR A 91 -7.84 2.41 6.08
N THR A 92 -7.09 2.21 4.99
CA THR A 92 -6.51 3.30 4.18
C THR A 92 -7.16 3.48 2.81
N ILE A 93 -7.67 2.40 2.22
CA ILE A 93 -8.34 2.46 0.91
C ILE A 93 -9.73 3.08 1.07
N THR A 94 -10.47 2.73 2.13
CA THR A 94 -11.84 3.22 2.36
C THR A 94 -11.92 4.76 2.38
N PRO A 95 -11.09 5.53 3.11
CA PRO A 95 -11.17 6.99 3.09
C PRO A 95 -10.86 7.61 1.73
N LYS A 96 -9.82 7.13 1.03
CA LYS A 96 -9.43 7.66 -0.29
C LYS A 96 -10.47 7.35 -1.36
N LYS A 97 -11.01 6.13 -1.35
CA LYS A 97 -12.11 5.72 -2.24
C LYS A 97 -13.40 6.46 -1.90
N PHE A 98 -13.63 6.74 -0.62
CA PHE A 98 -14.77 7.53 -0.17
C PHE A 98 -14.67 8.99 -0.63
N GLU A 99 -13.49 9.60 -0.57
CA GLU A 99 -13.27 10.94 -1.14
C GLU A 99 -13.42 10.94 -2.67
N GLN A 100 -12.93 9.91 -3.37
CA GLN A 100 -13.17 9.76 -4.80
C GLN A 100 -14.66 9.65 -5.13
N LEU A 101 -15.41 8.87 -4.33
CA LEU A 101 -16.85 8.73 -4.46
C LEU A 101 -17.57 10.06 -4.23
N LYS A 102 -17.20 10.84 -3.21
CA LYS A 102 -17.77 12.18 -2.96
C LYS A 102 -17.56 13.16 -4.10
N GLN A 103 -16.40 13.09 -4.76
CA GLN A 103 -16.03 14.00 -5.85
C GLN A 103 -16.50 13.51 -7.22
N ARG A 104 -17.07 12.30 -7.30
CA ARG A 104 -17.47 11.69 -8.56
C ARG A 104 -18.64 12.46 -9.17
N GLN A 105 -18.42 13.00 -10.37
CA GLN A 105 -19.46 13.59 -11.23
C GLN A 105 -19.34 12.98 -12.63
N GLN A 106 -20.46 12.80 -13.32
CA GLN A 106 -20.48 12.32 -14.71
C GLN A 106 -19.70 13.29 -15.60
N LYS A 107 -18.80 12.77 -16.43
CA LYS A 107 -18.05 13.61 -17.39
C LYS A 107 -18.92 13.95 -18.60
N PRO A 108 -18.67 15.08 -19.30
CA PRO A 108 -19.46 15.48 -20.47
C PRO A 108 -19.48 14.45 -21.62
N ASP A 109 -18.43 13.64 -21.72
CA ASP A 109 -18.21 12.61 -22.75
C ASP A 109 -18.50 11.18 -22.26
N GLU A 110 -18.99 11.03 -21.03
CA GLU A 110 -19.24 9.74 -20.40
C GLU A 110 -20.71 9.32 -20.51
N SER A 111 -20.95 8.07 -20.90
CA SER A 111 -22.31 7.51 -20.91
C SER A 111 -22.87 7.31 -19.49
N ILE A 112 -24.19 7.43 -19.33
CA ILE A 112 -24.86 7.24 -18.04
C ILE A 112 -24.59 5.84 -17.47
N THR A 113 -24.57 4.81 -18.32
CA THR A 113 -24.28 3.44 -17.89
C THR A 113 -22.86 3.30 -17.35
N THR A 114 -21.87 3.87 -18.05
CA THR A 114 -20.47 3.88 -17.57
C THR A 114 -20.35 4.60 -16.24
N TYR A 115 -21.00 5.76 -16.09
CA TYR A 115 -21.02 6.51 -14.85
C TYR A 115 -21.60 5.70 -13.68
N CYS A 116 -22.75 5.05 -13.89
CA CYS A 116 -23.39 4.21 -12.88
C CYS A 116 -22.51 3.02 -12.49
N ASP A 117 -21.97 2.29 -13.45
CA ASP A 117 -21.12 1.11 -13.20
C ASP A 117 -19.86 1.47 -12.41
N GLU A 118 -19.17 2.56 -12.78
CA GLU A 118 -17.99 3.02 -12.04
C GLU A 118 -18.33 3.52 -10.63
N THR A 119 -19.47 4.18 -10.46
CA THR A 119 -19.93 4.65 -9.15
C THR A 119 -20.29 3.47 -8.24
N ILE A 120 -20.98 2.46 -8.77
CA ILE A 120 -21.29 1.22 -8.03
C ILE A 120 -20.00 0.50 -7.62
N ASN A 121 -19.01 0.44 -8.51
CA ASN A 121 -17.70 -0.15 -8.19
C ASN A 121 -16.99 0.63 -7.06
N LEU A 122 -17.00 1.97 -7.11
CA LEU A 122 -16.45 2.79 -6.03
C LEU A 122 -17.18 2.56 -4.70
N CYS A 123 -18.51 2.44 -4.71
CA CYS A 123 -19.29 2.10 -3.51
C CYS A 123 -18.86 0.76 -2.91
N ARG A 124 -18.71 -0.29 -3.74
CA ARG A 124 -18.26 -1.63 -3.30
C ARG A 124 -16.83 -1.65 -2.77
N GLU A 125 -15.96 -0.80 -3.31
CA GLU A 125 -14.58 -0.66 -2.84
C GLU A 125 -14.49 0.11 -1.51
N VAL A 126 -15.44 1.02 -1.23
CA VAL A 126 -15.57 1.72 0.06
C VAL A 126 -16.16 0.80 1.12
N ASP A 127 -17.26 0.12 0.78
CA ASP A 127 -17.99 -0.80 1.63
C ASP A 127 -18.50 -1.97 0.77
N SER A 128 -17.87 -3.14 0.93
CA SER A 128 -18.25 -4.35 0.20
C SER A 128 -19.60 -4.93 0.63
N THR A 129 -20.17 -4.43 1.74
CA THR A 129 -21.47 -4.82 2.28
C THR A 129 -22.57 -3.79 2.02
N MET A 130 -22.28 -2.70 1.29
CA MET A 130 -23.28 -1.71 0.90
C MET A 130 -24.42 -2.40 0.13
N ALA A 131 -25.59 -2.47 0.77
CA ALA A 131 -26.77 -3.06 0.16
C ALA A 131 -27.22 -2.16 -0.99
N ASP A 132 -27.33 -2.73 -2.18
CA ASP A 132 -27.95 -2.07 -3.33
C ASP A 132 -29.46 -1.99 -3.04
N SER A 133 -29.84 -0.89 -2.38
CA SER A 133 -31.23 -0.63 -2.05
C SER A 133 -31.88 -0.04 -3.29
N THR A 134 -32.05 -0.86 -4.32
CA THR A 134 -32.89 -0.50 -5.46
C THR A 134 -34.32 -0.31 -4.95
N ILE A 135 -34.80 0.93 -5.05
CA ILE A 135 -36.19 1.34 -4.82
C ILE A 135 -37.09 0.69 -5.88
#